data_AF-A0A4V2XK10-F1
#
_entry.id   AF-A0A4V2XK10-F1
#
_cell.length_a   1.000
_cell.length_b   1.000
_cell.length_c   1.000
_cell.angle_alpha   90.00
_cell.angle_beta   90.00
_cell.angle_gamma   90.00
#
_symmetry.space_group_name_H-M   'P 1'
#
loop_
_entity.id
_entity.type
_entity.pdbx_description
1 polymer ?
#
loop_
_entity_poly.entity_id
_entity_poly.type
_entity_poly.pdbx_seq_one_letter_code
_entity_poly.pdbx_strand_id
1 'polypeptide(L)'
;MRIDDLTIPDTPACRGALEVATRYHTPSLLNHSIRAYLFAAAYGQAHSVAFDAELLYVAAMLHDIGLVAEYDSHTVPYEEAGGHVAWAFCAGAGWSPERRERAAEVIIRHMWAEVPVEDDPEGHLLELSTGMDISGRRTDEIPEGVRAEALERHPRLEIAKEFSACIADQGARKPSSFAGGFVRDGIVDRIARNPLDA
;
A
#
# COMPACT_ATOMS: atom_id res chain seq x y z
N MET A 1 8.56 -13.60 -15.21
CA MET A 1 7.44 -13.48 -14.26
C MET A 1 6.38 -12.58 -14.88
N ARG A 2 5.14 -13.02 -14.84
CA ARG A 2 3.90 -12.34 -15.26
C ARG A 2 2.90 -12.36 -14.10
N ILE A 3 1.83 -11.58 -14.17
CA ILE A 3 0.81 -11.56 -13.12
C ILE A 3 0.22 -12.96 -12.89
N ASP A 4 0.06 -13.74 -13.95
CA ASP A 4 -0.50 -15.10 -13.87
C ASP A 4 0.43 -16.10 -13.13
N ASP A 5 1.69 -15.73 -12.89
CA ASP A 5 2.63 -16.51 -12.07
C ASP A 5 2.47 -16.24 -10.56
N LEU A 6 1.70 -15.21 -10.18
CA LEU A 6 1.51 -14.78 -8.80
C LEU A 6 0.28 -15.44 -8.18
N THR A 7 0.37 -15.76 -6.90
CA THR A 7 -0.82 -16.13 -6.11
C THR A 7 -1.68 -14.90 -5.89
N ILE A 8 -2.92 -14.89 -6.38
CA ILE A 8 -3.93 -13.90 -5.99
C ILE A 8 -4.95 -14.60 -5.07
N PRO A 9 -4.98 -14.30 -3.76
CA PRO A 9 -5.86 -14.99 -2.82
C PRO A 9 -7.33 -14.61 -3.06
N ASP A 10 -8.20 -15.61 -3.13
CA ASP A 10 -9.65 -15.44 -3.31
C ASP A 10 -10.43 -15.89 -2.06
N THR A 11 -10.04 -15.35 -0.91
CA THR A 11 -10.76 -15.58 0.36
C THR A 11 -11.89 -14.57 0.53
N PRO A 12 -12.88 -14.86 1.40
CA PRO A 12 -13.90 -13.87 1.75
C PRO A 12 -13.32 -12.54 2.24
N ALA A 13 -12.21 -12.58 3.00
CA ALA A 13 -11.53 -11.37 3.47
C ALA A 13 -10.92 -10.57 2.31
N CYS A 14 -10.27 -11.24 1.35
CA CYS A 14 -9.70 -10.58 0.17
C CYS A 14 -10.77 -9.93 -0.71
N ARG A 15 -11.87 -10.64 -0.97
CA ARG A 15 -13.01 -10.07 -1.71
C ARG A 15 -13.64 -8.89 -0.98
N GLY A 16 -13.83 -9.00 0.34
CA GLY A 16 -14.35 -7.90 1.15
C GLY A 16 -13.43 -6.68 1.17
N ALA A 17 -12.11 -6.89 1.25
CA ALA A 17 -11.15 -5.80 1.26
C ALA A 17 -11.12 -5.09 -0.11
N LEU A 18 -11.18 -5.85 -1.20
CA LEU A 18 -11.33 -5.28 -2.54
C LEU A 18 -12.64 -4.53 -2.71
N GLU A 19 -13.75 -5.03 -2.17
CA GLU A 19 -15.05 -4.35 -2.20
C GLU A 19 -15.00 -3.01 -1.46
N VAL A 20 -14.42 -2.98 -0.25
CA VAL A 20 -14.22 -1.75 0.53
C VAL A 20 -13.32 -0.77 -0.23
N ALA A 21 -12.17 -1.21 -0.71
CA ALA A 21 -11.26 -0.37 -1.51
C ALA A 21 -11.98 0.19 -2.75
N THR A 22 -12.71 -0.65 -3.48
CA THR A 22 -13.48 -0.24 -4.67
C THR A 22 -14.57 0.78 -4.32
N ARG A 23 -15.17 0.68 -3.13
CA ARG A 23 -16.24 1.57 -2.69
C ARG A 23 -15.74 2.97 -2.37
N TYR A 24 -14.58 3.08 -1.73
CA TYR A 24 -14.12 4.32 -1.11
C TYR A 24 -12.89 4.95 -1.78
N HIS A 25 -11.99 4.16 -2.37
CA HIS A 25 -10.86 4.72 -3.09
C HIS A 25 -11.32 5.35 -4.40
N THR A 26 -10.61 6.39 -4.84
CA THR A 26 -10.67 6.83 -6.22
C THR A 26 -10.09 5.75 -7.14
N PRO A 27 -10.33 5.83 -8.47
CA PRO A 27 -9.69 4.91 -9.41
C PRO A 27 -8.16 4.89 -9.32
N SER A 28 -7.51 6.03 -9.05
CA SER A 28 -6.05 6.09 -8.92
C SER A 28 -5.57 5.34 -7.68
N LEU A 29 -6.20 5.57 -6.52
CA LEU A 29 -5.86 4.90 -5.26
C LEU A 29 -6.19 3.41 -5.29
N LEU A 30 -7.33 3.02 -5.89
CA LEU A 30 -7.67 1.60 -6.06
C LEU A 30 -6.62 0.88 -6.91
N ASN A 31 -6.27 1.45 -8.05
CA ASN A 31 -5.24 0.87 -8.91
C ASN A 31 -3.88 0.82 -8.20
N HIS A 32 -3.53 1.84 -7.42
CA HIS A 32 -2.33 1.85 -6.59
C HIS A 32 -2.33 0.69 -5.58
N SER A 33 -3.41 0.50 -4.82
CA SER A 33 -3.54 -0.62 -3.88
C SER A 33 -3.39 -1.99 -4.55
N ILE A 34 -3.94 -2.17 -5.75
CA ILE A 34 -3.78 -3.40 -6.53
C ILE A 34 -2.33 -3.57 -7.00
N ARG A 35 -1.71 -2.53 -7.55
CA ARG A 35 -0.30 -2.58 -7.96
C ARG A 35 0.62 -2.86 -6.77
N ALA A 36 0.36 -2.29 -5.60
CA ALA A 36 1.12 -2.55 -4.38
C ALA A 36 1.17 -4.05 -4.07
N TYR A 37 0.01 -4.74 -4.07
CA TYR A 37 -0.01 -6.19 -3.89
C TYR A 37 0.78 -6.95 -4.97
N LEU A 38 0.56 -6.61 -6.25
CA LEU A 38 1.20 -7.31 -7.37
C LEU A 38 2.73 -7.17 -7.32
N PHE A 39 3.24 -5.97 -7.02
CA PHE A 39 4.66 -5.70 -6.91
C PHE A 39 5.25 -6.37 -5.66
N ALA A 40 4.57 -6.30 -4.53
CA ALA A 40 4.96 -6.99 -3.30
C ALA A 40 5.08 -8.51 -3.50
N ALA A 41 4.05 -9.15 -4.07
CA ALA A 41 4.05 -10.58 -4.34
C ALA A 41 5.15 -10.99 -5.34
N ALA A 42 5.33 -10.21 -6.41
CA ALA A 42 6.37 -10.46 -7.41
C ALA A 42 7.78 -10.33 -6.82
N TYR A 43 8.03 -9.31 -6.00
CA TYR A 43 9.30 -9.16 -5.31
C TYR A 43 9.56 -10.35 -4.37
N GLY A 44 8.56 -10.72 -3.56
CA GLY A 44 8.69 -11.82 -2.60
C GLY A 44 9.01 -13.14 -3.30
N GLN A 45 8.34 -13.43 -4.41
CA GLN A 45 8.62 -14.63 -5.21
C GLN A 45 10.00 -14.58 -5.89
N ALA A 46 10.42 -13.42 -6.41
CA ALA A 46 11.74 -13.27 -7.05
C ALA A 46 12.89 -13.41 -6.05
N HIS A 47 12.69 -13.02 -4.80
CA HIS A 47 13.71 -13.00 -3.75
C HIS A 47 13.55 -14.10 -2.70
N SER A 48 12.63 -15.05 -2.91
CA SER A 48 12.33 -16.15 -1.96
C SER A 48 11.94 -15.66 -0.56
N VAL A 49 11.25 -14.52 -0.47
CA VAL A 49 10.67 -14.02 0.79
C VAL A 49 9.35 -14.74 1.00
N ALA A 50 9.24 -15.49 2.10
CA ALA A 50 7.99 -16.12 2.49
C ALA A 50 7.07 -15.11 3.19
N PHE A 51 5.78 -15.11 2.84
CA PHE A 51 4.78 -14.21 3.41
C PHE A 51 3.37 -14.84 3.41
N ASP A 52 2.49 -14.35 4.28
CA ASP A 52 1.06 -14.64 4.25
C ASP A 52 0.39 -13.80 3.15
N ALA A 53 0.05 -14.45 2.04
CA ALA A 53 -0.53 -13.79 0.87
C ALA A 53 -1.89 -13.14 1.14
N GLU A 54 -2.72 -13.72 2.00
CA GLU A 54 -4.04 -13.15 2.34
C GLU A 54 -3.86 -11.92 3.25
N LEU A 55 -2.95 -11.97 4.23
CA LEU A 55 -2.60 -10.82 5.08
C LEU A 55 -2.09 -9.66 4.23
N LEU A 56 -1.11 -9.93 3.36
CA LEU A 56 -0.52 -8.90 2.49
C LEU A 56 -1.54 -8.32 1.52
N TYR A 57 -2.44 -9.14 0.96
CA TYR A 57 -3.49 -8.66 0.05
C TYR A 57 -4.46 -7.71 0.76
N VAL A 58 -4.97 -8.11 1.93
CA VAL A 58 -5.90 -7.26 2.71
C VAL A 58 -5.21 -5.96 3.15
N ALA A 59 -3.96 -6.04 3.60
CA ALA A 59 -3.18 -4.86 3.97
C ALA A 59 -2.99 -3.93 2.76
N ALA A 60 -2.61 -4.45 1.60
CA ALA A 60 -2.43 -3.67 0.37
C ALA A 60 -3.71 -2.96 -0.07
N MET A 61 -4.87 -3.62 0.02
CA MET A 61 -6.17 -3.02 -0.31
C MET A 61 -6.54 -1.85 0.61
N LEU A 62 -6.13 -1.91 1.88
CA LEU A 62 -6.60 -1.01 2.93
C LEU A 62 -5.54 0.00 3.42
N HIS A 63 -4.29 -0.09 2.95
CA HIS A 63 -3.19 0.71 3.54
C HIS A 63 -3.40 2.23 3.44
N ASP A 64 -4.03 2.67 2.35
CA ASP A 64 -4.33 4.08 2.07
C ASP A 64 -5.76 4.49 2.45
N ILE A 65 -6.55 3.60 3.08
CA ILE A 65 -7.95 3.90 3.38
C ILE A 65 -8.09 5.11 4.31
N GLY A 66 -7.09 5.40 5.15
CA GLY A 66 -7.06 6.59 6.00
C GLY A 66 -6.89 7.92 5.24
N LEU A 67 -6.63 7.90 3.93
CA LEU A 67 -6.58 9.10 3.09
C LEU A 67 -7.95 9.55 2.59
N VAL A 68 -8.96 8.67 2.62
CA VAL A 68 -10.32 9.01 2.15
C VAL A 68 -11.11 9.69 3.26
N ALA A 69 -11.99 10.61 2.88
CA ALA A 69 -12.65 11.52 3.82
C ALA A 69 -13.48 10.80 4.90
N GLU A 70 -14.05 9.64 4.59
CA GLU A 70 -14.86 8.83 5.49
C GLU A 70 -14.04 8.21 6.63
N TYR A 71 -12.73 8.02 6.44
CA TYR A 71 -11.83 7.34 7.37
C TYR A 71 -10.63 8.19 7.79
N ASP A 72 -10.46 9.40 7.25
CA ASP A 72 -9.40 10.32 7.66
C ASP A 72 -9.65 10.85 9.08
N SER A 73 -8.78 10.45 9.99
CA SER A 73 -8.78 10.97 11.34
C SER A 73 -8.19 12.37 11.39
N HIS A 74 -8.85 13.27 12.12
CA HIS A 74 -8.31 14.59 12.38
C HIS A 74 -7.01 14.55 13.21
N THR A 75 -6.88 13.59 14.13
CA THR A 75 -5.84 13.60 15.17
C THR A 75 -4.79 12.52 15.01
N VAL A 76 -5.08 11.43 14.29
CA VAL A 76 -4.11 10.35 14.06
C VAL A 76 -3.58 10.39 12.62
N PRO A 77 -2.31 10.00 12.38
CA PRO A 77 -1.77 9.79 11.04
C PRO A 77 -2.63 8.82 10.21
N TYR A 78 -2.60 8.94 8.90
CA TYR A 78 -3.51 8.19 8.03
C TYR A 78 -3.21 6.69 8.03
N GLU A 79 -1.95 6.32 8.20
CA GLU A 79 -1.47 4.96 8.33
C GLU A 79 -1.98 4.30 9.63
N GLU A 80 -2.09 5.06 10.72
CA GLU A 80 -2.68 4.60 11.97
C GLU A 80 -4.21 4.49 11.86
N ALA A 81 -4.86 5.49 11.25
CA ALA A 81 -6.30 5.43 10.96
C ALA A 81 -6.64 4.22 10.09
N GLY A 82 -5.85 4.00 9.03
CA GLY A 82 -5.98 2.83 8.15
C GLY A 82 -5.76 1.52 8.88
N GLY A 83 -4.77 1.47 9.78
CA GLY A 83 -4.54 0.33 10.67
C GLY A 83 -5.75 0.02 11.57
N HIS A 84 -6.38 1.04 12.16
CA HIS A 84 -7.61 0.86 12.94
C HIS A 84 -8.78 0.33 12.09
N VAL A 85 -8.94 0.84 10.86
CA VAL A 85 -9.96 0.35 9.92
C VAL A 85 -9.69 -1.12 9.57
N ALA A 86 -8.44 -1.47 9.25
CA ALA A 86 -8.07 -2.85 8.93
C ALA A 86 -8.28 -3.81 10.10
N TRP A 87 -7.96 -3.39 11.33
CA TRP A 87 -8.22 -4.20 12.51
C TRP A 87 -9.72 -4.51 12.65
N ALA A 88 -10.58 -3.51 12.50
CA ALA A 88 -12.04 -3.66 12.59
C ALA A 88 -12.59 -4.50 11.43
N PHE A 89 -12.10 -4.28 10.22
CA PHE A 89 -12.43 -5.07 9.03
C PHE A 89 -12.09 -6.55 9.25
N CYS A 90 -10.86 -6.85 9.68
CA CYS A 90 -10.40 -8.22 9.92
C CYS A 90 -11.14 -8.88 11.09
N ALA A 91 -11.62 -8.11 12.07
CA ALA A 91 -12.53 -8.60 13.09
C ALA A 91 -13.86 -9.07 12.49
N GLY A 92 -14.45 -8.28 11.61
CA GLY A 92 -15.65 -8.64 10.86
C GLY A 92 -15.45 -9.82 9.91
N ALA A 93 -14.24 -9.96 9.35
CA ALA A 93 -13.84 -11.10 8.52
C ALA A 93 -13.52 -12.39 9.32
N GLY A 94 -13.61 -12.35 10.65
CA GLY A 94 -13.43 -13.52 11.51
C GLY A 94 -11.97 -13.92 11.77
N TRP A 95 -11.00 -13.05 11.51
CA TRP A 95 -9.59 -13.33 11.81
C TRP A 95 -9.34 -13.40 13.32
N SER A 96 -8.26 -14.07 13.75
CA SER A 96 -7.86 -14.07 15.16
C SER A 96 -7.41 -12.67 15.61
N PRO A 97 -7.49 -12.32 16.90
CA PRO A 97 -6.98 -11.05 17.42
C PRO A 97 -5.55 -10.73 16.97
N GLU A 98 -4.66 -11.72 16.99
CA GLU A 98 -3.25 -11.58 16.61
C GLU A 98 -3.11 -11.22 15.12
N ARG A 99 -3.89 -11.85 14.24
CA ARG A 99 -3.83 -11.57 12.80
C ARG A 99 -4.43 -10.21 12.44
N ARG A 100 -5.40 -9.72 13.23
CA ARG A 100 -5.93 -8.34 13.09
C ARG A 100 -4.89 -7.30 13.45
N GLU A 101 -4.16 -7.54 14.55
CA GLU A 101 -3.05 -6.69 14.96
C GLU A 101 -1.97 -6.66 13.87
N ARG A 102 -1.60 -7.83 13.33
CA ARG A 102 -0.66 -7.91 12.21
C ARG A 102 -1.11 -7.11 10.99
N ALA A 103 -2.39 -7.13 10.62
CA ALA A 103 -2.89 -6.31 9.52
C ALA A 103 -2.70 -4.80 9.78
N ALA A 104 -2.99 -4.35 11.00
CA ALA A 104 -2.77 -2.97 11.40
C ALA A 104 -1.28 -2.59 11.40
N GLU A 105 -0.41 -3.45 11.94
CA GLU A 105 1.04 -3.23 11.98
C GLU A 105 1.66 -3.17 10.59
N VAL A 106 1.30 -4.09 9.68
CA VAL A 106 1.78 -4.09 8.29
C VAL A 106 1.38 -2.80 7.58
N ILE A 107 0.14 -2.34 7.79
CA ILE A 107 -0.29 -1.04 7.27
C ILE A 107 0.54 0.08 7.89
N ILE A 108 0.69 0.18 9.21
CA ILE A 108 1.48 1.28 9.79
C ILE A 108 2.94 1.28 9.25
N ARG A 109 3.54 0.09 9.10
CA ARG A 109 4.92 -0.09 8.62
C ARG A 109 5.12 0.28 7.14
N HIS A 110 4.07 0.34 6.32
CA HIS A 110 4.21 0.78 4.92
C HIS A 110 4.74 2.21 4.78
N MET A 111 4.59 3.02 5.83
CA MET A 111 5.08 4.41 5.89
C MET A 111 6.48 4.56 6.48
N TRP A 112 7.11 3.47 6.90
CA TRP A 112 8.46 3.54 7.45
C TRP A 112 9.48 3.80 6.34
N ALA A 113 10.66 4.29 6.73
CA ALA A 113 11.74 4.52 5.76
C ALA A 113 12.29 3.20 5.20
N GLU A 114 12.27 2.16 6.03
CA GLU A 114 12.71 0.80 5.74
C GLU A 114 12.10 -0.14 6.77
N VAL A 115 11.74 -1.35 6.35
CA VAL A 115 11.32 -2.45 7.22
C VAL A 115 12.27 -3.63 6.95
N PRO A 116 13.04 -4.11 7.96
CA PRO A 116 13.89 -5.28 7.78
C PRO A 116 13.06 -6.53 7.46
N VAL A 117 13.44 -7.25 6.40
CA VAL A 117 12.70 -8.42 5.91
C VAL A 117 12.70 -9.57 6.91
N GLU A 118 13.77 -9.67 7.71
CA GLU A 118 13.94 -10.67 8.77
C GLU A 118 12.99 -10.45 9.97
N ASP A 119 12.55 -9.20 10.17
CA ASP A 119 11.67 -8.82 11.28
C ASP A 119 10.20 -8.87 10.87
N ASP A 120 9.90 -8.42 9.64
CA ASP A 120 8.53 -8.37 9.12
C ASP A 120 8.50 -8.50 7.58
N PRO A 121 8.34 -9.73 7.06
CA PRO A 121 8.24 -9.97 5.63
C PRO A 121 7.09 -9.20 4.97
N GLU A 122 5.88 -9.21 5.54
CA GLU A 122 4.73 -8.53 4.94
C GLU A 122 4.89 -7.01 4.97
N GLY A 123 5.40 -6.46 6.07
CA GLY A 123 5.71 -5.03 6.20
C GLY A 123 6.81 -4.58 5.24
N HIS A 124 7.86 -5.39 5.07
CA HIS A 124 8.92 -5.17 4.08
C HIS A 124 8.38 -5.12 2.67
N LEU A 125 7.57 -6.12 2.29
CA LEU A 125 7.02 -6.21 0.94
C LEU A 125 6.06 -5.04 0.66
N LEU A 126 5.22 -4.67 1.63
CA LEU A 126 4.28 -3.56 1.45
C LEU A 126 4.99 -2.21 1.36
N GLU A 127 5.92 -1.90 2.29
CA GLU A 127 6.74 -0.66 2.24
C GLU A 127 7.50 -0.54 0.91
N LEU A 128 8.15 -1.62 0.48
CA LEU A 128 8.93 -1.63 -0.76
C LEU A 128 8.03 -1.34 -1.96
N SER A 129 6.90 -2.04 -2.05
CA SER A 129 5.99 -1.92 -3.20
C SER A 129 5.29 -0.56 -3.30
N THR A 130 4.82 -0.01 -2.18
CA THR A 130 4.15 1.31 -2.16
C THR A 130 5.16 2.43 -2.37
N GLY A 131 6.34 2.34 -1.73
CA GLY A 131 7.45 3.26 -1.94
C GLY A 131 7.92 3.28 -3.39
N MET A 132 7.98 2.12 -4.04
CA MET A 132 8.29 1.99 -5.45
C MET A 132 7.23 2.65 -6.35
N ASP A 133 5.95 2.32 -6.15
CA ASP A 133 4.87 2.86 -6.99
C ASP A 133 4.65 4.37 -6.77
N ILE A 134 4.80 4.90 -5.57
CA ILE A 134 4.61 6.35 -5.30
C ILE A 134 5.85 7.16 -5.67
N SER A 135 7.03 6.77 -5.16
CA SER A 135 8.24 7.60 -5.25
C SER A 135 9.23 7.17 -6.32
N GLY A 136 8.97 6.08 -7.04
CA GLY A 136 9.84 5.59 -8.12
C GLY A 136 11.13 4.94 -7.64
N ARG A 137 11.23 4.62 -6.34
CA ARG A 137 12.42 3.94 -5.78
C ARG A 137 12.46 2.48 -6.25
N ARG A 138 13.66 1.98 -6.56
CA ARG A 138 13.93 0.54 -6.75
C ARG A 138 13.01 -0.11 -7.79
N THR A 139 12.59 0.65 -8.81
CA THR A 139 11.59 0.15 -9.78
C THR A 139 12.09 -1.06 -10.55
N ASP A 140 13.41 -1.15 -10.74
CA ASP A 140 14.15 -2.22 -11.41
C ASP A 140 14.18 -3.55 -10.63
N GLU A 141 13.87 -3.53 -9.33
CA GLU A 141 13.82 -4.74 -8.50
C GLU A 141 12.54 -5.55 -8.67
N ILE A 142 11.51 -4.97 -9.30
CA ILE A 142 10.32 -5.70 -9.72
C ILE A 142 10.54 -6.25 -11.13
N PRO A 143 10.25 -7.54 -11.37
CA PRO A 143 10.33 -8.13 -12.70
C PRO A 143 9.56 -7.30 -13.74
N GLU A 144 10.24 -6.91 -14.82
CA GLU A 144 9.69 -6.06 -15.89
C GLU A 144 8.37 -6.58 -16.45
N GLY A 145 8.26 -7.90 -16.61
CA GLY A 145 7.05 -8.55 -17.12
C GLY A 145 5.81 -8.31 -16.24
N VAL A 146 5.94 -8.36 -14.91
CA VAL A 146 4.83 -8.05 -13.98
C VAL A 146 4.57 -6.55 -13.97
N ARG A 147 5.64 -5.75 -13.92
CA ARG A 147 5.55 -4.28 -13.89
C ARG A 147 4.75 -3.73 -15.08
N ALA A 148 5.06 -4.20 -16.29
CA ALA A 148 4.37 -3.79 -17.50
C ALA A 148 2.88 -4.19 -17.50
N GLU A 149 2.55 -5.44 -17.15
CA GLU A 149 1.14 -5.88 -17.11
C GLU A 149 0.33 -5.18 -16.03
N ALA A 150 0.92 -4.92 -14.87
CA ALA A 150 0.24 -4.24 -13.79
C ALA A 150 -0.09 -2.79 -14.16
N LEU A 151 0.84 -2.08 -14.81
CA LEU A 151 0.60 -0.72 -15.31
C LEU A 151 -0.39 -0.68 -16.47
N GLU A 152 -0.43 -1.71 -17.32
CA GLU A 152 -1.41 -1.84 -18.40
C GLU A 152 -2.82 -2.10 -17.87
N ARG A 153 -2.97 -3.08 -16.97
CA ARG A 153 -4.27 -3.50 -16.41
C ARG A 153 -4.80 -2.53 -15.35
N HIS A 154 -3.90 -1.91 -14.59
CA HIS A 154 -4.20 -0.98 -13.49
C HIS A 154 -3.40 0.32 -13.69
N PRO A 155 -3.81 1.19 -14.62
CA PRO A 155 -3.08 2.41 -14.94
C PRO A 155 -2.93 3.34 -13.74
N ARG A 156 -1.85 4.12 -13.73
CA ARG A 156 -1.52 5.06 -12.65
C ARG A 156 -2.49 6.23 -12.55
N LEU A 157 -3.11 6.62 -13.66
CA LEU A 157 -4.08 7.72 -13.72
C LEU A 157 -3.49 8.99 -13.07
N GLU A 158 -4.25 9.68 -12.21
CA GLU A 158 -3.83 10.92 -11.57
C GLU A 158 -3.11 10.70 -10.23
N ILE A 159 -2.63 9.48 -9.94
CA ILE A 159 -2.07 9.12 -8.62
C ILE A 159 -0.96 10.08 -8.18
N ALA A 160 -0.10 10.54 -9.08
CA ALA A 160 0.98 11.46 -8.76
C ALA A 160 0.46 12.80 -8.19
N LYS A 161 -0.58 13.35 -8.82
CA LYS A 161 -1.21 14.60 -8.40
C LYS A 161 -2.05 14.39 -7.14
N GLU A 162 -2.86 13.34 -7.13
CA GLU A 162 -3.78 13.00 -6.06
C GLU A 162 -3.05 12.69 -4.76
N PHE A 163 -2.10 11.77 -4.79
CA PHE A 163 -1.32 11.38 -3.60
C PHE A 163 -0.47 12.54 -3.08
N SER A 164 0.11 13.36 -3.97
CA SER A 164 0.84 14.56 -3.56
C SER A 164 -0.05 15.55 -2.79
N ALA A 165 -1.30 15.72 -3.21
CA ALA A 165 -2.25 16.56 -2.49
C ALA A 165 -2.63 15.96 -1.14
N CYS A 166 -2.93 14.66 -1.10
CA CYS A 166 -3.24 13.93 0.13
C CYS A 166 -2.09 14.02 1.15
N ILE A 167 -0.86 13.71 0.75
CA ILE A 167 0.29 13.70 1.67
C ILE A 167 0.65 15.11 2.16
N ALA A 168 0.49 16.13 1.30
CA ALA A 168 0.70 17.52 1.69
C ALA A 168 -0.33 17.98 2.73
N ASP A 169 -1.61 17.64 2.54
CA ASP A 169 -2.68 17.95 3.49
C ASP A 169 -2.49 17.21 4.83
N GLN A 170 -2.18 15.91 4.78
CA GLN A 170 -1.84 15.10 5.96
C GLN A 170 -0.64 15.70 6.71
N GLY A 171 0.43 16.06 6.01
CA GLY A 171 1.62 16.66 6.58
C GLY A 171 1.40 18.07 7.15
N ALA A 172 0.50 18.86 6.55
CA ALA A 172 0.14 20.17 7.06
C ALA A 172 -0.68 20.10 8.36
N ARG A 173 -1.66 19.18 8.42
CA ARG A 173 -2.50 18.98 9.62
C ARG A 173 -1.75 18.26 10.74
N LYS A 174 -0.86 17.32 10.40
CA LYS A 174 -0.17 16.42 11.33
C LYS A 174 1.34 16.46 11.07
N PRO A 175 2.03 17.58 11.37
CA PRO A 175 3.43 17.79 10.97
C PRO A 175 4.44 16.83 11.61
N SER A 176 4.11 16.19 12.74
CA SER A 176 4.95 15.17 13.38
C SER A 176 4.77 13.75 12.81
N SER A 177 3.82 13.53 11.89
CA SER A 177 3.58 12.24 11.23
C SER A 177 4.67 11.91 10.19
N PHE A 178 4.67 10.66 9.70
CA PHE A 178 5.51 10.27 8.57
C PHE A 178 5.22 11.12 7.32
N ALA A 179 3.94 11.39 7.03
CA ALA A 179 3.54 12.30 5.94
C ALA A 179 4.19 13.69 6.09
N GLY A 180 4.18 14.25 7.30
CA GLY A 180 4.85 15.52 7.60
C GLY A 180 6.37 15.46 7.39
N GLY A 181 7.01 14.36 7.73
CA GLY A 181 8.42 14.09 7.42
C GLY A 181 8.69 14.04 5.93
N PHE A 182 7.93 13.23 5.20
CA PHE A 182 8.07 13.05 3.75
C PHE A 182 7.88 14.36 2.96
N VAL A 183 6.93 15.20 3.37
CA VAL A 183 6.74 16.54 2.78
C VAL A 183 7.98 17.41 2.98
N ARG A 184 8.58 17.42 4.19
CA ARG A 184 9.84 18.15 4.43
C ARG A 184 11.00 17.59 3.63
N ASP A 185 11.01 16.28 3.40
CA ASP A 185 12.05 15.57 2.65
C ASP A 185 11.81 15.58 1.13
N GLY A 186 10.88 16.40 0.63
CA GLY A 186 10.66 16.60 -0.81
C GLY A 186 10.02 15.42 -1.52
N ILE A 187 9.11 14.69 -0.87
CA ILE A 187 8.37 13.58 -1.50
C ILE A 187 7.58 14.02 -2.75
N VAL A 188 7.01 15.23 -2.74
CA VAL A 188 6.22 15.75 -3.87
C VAL A 188 7.05 15.84 -5.15
N ASP A 189 8.31 16.29 -5.05
CA ASP A 189 9.22 16.36 -6.19
C ASP A 189 9.70 14.98 -6.66
N ARG A 190 9.69 13.98 -5.78
CA ARG A 190 10.00 12.59 -6.14
C ARG A 190 8.82 11.95 -6.88
N ILE A 191 7.60 12.14 -6.38
CA ILE A 191 6.37 11.69 -7.03
C ILE A 191 6.25 12.28 -8.44
N ALA A 192 6.51 13.58 -8.60
CA ALA A 192 6.44 14.25 -9.91
C ALA A 192 7.48 13.76 -10.94
N ARG A 193 8.54 13.08 -10.50
CA ARG A 193 9.62 12.54 -11.34
C ARG A 193 9.60 11.01 -11.39
N ASN A 194 8.50 10.40 -11.00
CA ASN A 194 8.40 8.95 -10.96
C ASN A 194 8.58 8.37 -12.38
N PRO A 195 9.54 7.45 -12.58
CA PRO A 195 9.85 6.89 -13.91
C PRO A 195 8.73 6.01 -14.48
N LEU A 196 7.73 5.64 -13.67
CA LEU A 196 6.56 4.90 -14.13
C LEU A 196 5.53 5.78 -14.85
N ASP A 197 5.68 7.10 -14.81
CA ASP A 197 4.85 8.10 -15.49
C ASP A 197 5.46 8.61 -16.82
N ALA A 198 6.59 8.04 -17.23
CA ALA A 198 7.37 8.45 -18.41
C ALA A 198 6.88 7.81 -19.73
#